data_AF-A0A4R9PF01-F1
#
_entry.id   AF-A0A4R9PF01-F1
#
_cell.length_a   1.000
_cell.length_b   1.000
_cell.length_c   1.000
_cell.angle_alpha   90.00
_cell.angle_beta   90.00
_cell.angle_gamma   90.00
#
_symmetry.space_group_name_H-M   'P 1'
#
loop_
_entity.id
_entity.type
_entity.pdbx_description
1 polymer ?
#
loop_
_entity_poly.entity_id
_entity_poly.type
_entity_poly.pdbx_seq_one_letter_code
_entity_poly.pdbx_strand_id
1 'polypeptide(L)'
;SPVNVTANGRSYAWPRVPAIAICLDGCEPAYLDEAIEAGLMPALERIKKKGTVRFAHSVIPSFTNPNNLSIATGRPPAVHGICGNYLYNPETGEEVMMNDPKFLRAPTIFQAF
;
A
#
# COMPACT_ATOMS: atom_id res chain seq x y z
N SER A 1 9.73 -27.13 7.42
CA SER A 1 10.06 -25.77 7.89
C SER A 1 9.17 -24.77 7.17
N PRO A 2 8.70 -23.68 7.81
CA PRO A 2 7.95 -22.65 7.08
C PRO A 2 8.85 -22.06 5.98
N VAL A 3 8.34 -22.04 4.74
CA VAL A 3 8.97 -21.36 3.62
C VAL A 3 8.73 -19.87 3.83
N ASN A 4 9.79 -19.06 3.70
CA ASN A 4 9.69 -17.61 3.80
C ASN A 4 10.16 -16.98 2.49
N VAL A 5 9.48 -15.92 2.09
CA VAL A 5 9.89 -15.03 0.99
C VAL A 5 10.50 -13.77 1.61
N THR A 6 11.66 -13.34 1.12
CA THR A 6 12.30 -12.10 1.59
C THR A 6 12.15 -11.02 0.52
N ALA A 7 11.59 -9.87 0.88
CA ALA A 7 11.48 -8.71 -0.01
C ALA A 7 11.84 -7.44 0.76
N ASN A 8 12.73 -6.63 0.17
CA ASN A 8 13.13 -5.31 0.68
C ASN A 8 13.60 -5.29 2.15
N GLY A 9 14.28 -6.36 2.58
CA GLY A 9 14.77 -6.51 3.96
C GLY A 9 13.71 -6.93 4.99
N ARG A 10 12.55 -7.41 4.53
CA ARG A 10 11.49 -7.99 5.37
C ARG A 10 11.24 -9.45 4.97
N SER A 11 11.00 -10.29 5.96
CA SER A 11 10.64 -11.70 5.75
C SER A 11 9.12 -11.87 5.84
N TYR A 12 8.53 -12.49 4.82
CA TYR A 12 7.11 -12.80 4.71
C TYR A 12 6.95 -14.31 4.74
N ALA A 13 6.17 -14.84 5.69
CA ALA A 13 5.88 -16.26 5.75
C ALA A 13 5.00 -16.68 4.56
N TRP A 14 5.28 -17.85 3.97
CA TRP A 14 4.44 -18.39 2.90
C TRP A 14 3.01 -18.58 3.42
N PRO A 15 2.01 -17.94 2.78
CA PRO A 15 0.68 -17.92 3.33
C PRO A 15 0.03 -19.31 3.17
N ARG A 16 -0.47 -19.88 4.27
CA ARG A 16 -1.10 -21.21 4.28
C ARG A 16 -2.49 -21.22 3.62
N VAL A 17 -3.09 -20.04 3.49
CA VAL A 17 -4.34 -19.74 2.80
C VAL A 17 -4.12 -18.44 2.02
N PRO A 18 -4.94 -18.10 1.00
CA PRO A 18 -4.75 -16.86 0.24
C PRO A 18 -4.67 -15.62 1.13
N ALA A 19 -3.63 -14.80 0.94
CA ALA A 19 -3.45 -13.53 1.62
C ALA A 19 -3.81 -12.37 0.68
N ILE A 20 -4.77 -11.53 1.08
CA ILE A 20 -5.31 -10.45 0.26
C ILE A 20 -5.19 -9.13 1.02
N ALA A 21 -4.66 -8.11 0.36
CA ALA A 21 -4.69 -6.72 0.83
C ALA A 21 -5.60 -5.92 -0.10
N ILE A 22 -6.48 -5.09 0.47
CA ILE A 22 -7.39 -4.22 -0.27
C ILE A 22 -7.06 -2.78 0.12
N CYS A 23 -6.60 -1.98 -0.85
CA CYS A 23 -6.44 -0.55 -0.70
C CYS A 23 -7.73 0.13 -1.19
N LEU A 24 -8.50 0.71 -0.27
CA LEU A 24 -9.65 1.55 -0.59
C LEU A 24 -9.14 2.99 -0.70
N ASP A 25 -8.95 3.49 -1.93
CA ASP A 25 -8.39 4.82 -2.17
C ASP A 25 -9.30 5.92 -1.59
N GLY A 26 -8.70 6.91 -0.93
CA GLY A 26 -9.42 8.01 -0.27
C GLY A 26 -10.39 7.56 0.85
N CYS A 27 -10.25 6.34 1.37
CA CYS A 27 -11.16 5.81 2.39
C CYS A 27 -10.81 6.33 3.78
N GLU A 28 -11.19 7.57 4.05
CA GLU A 28 -11.23 8.12 5.40
C GLU A 28 -12.06 7.19 6.31
N PRO A 29 -11.59 6.82 7.51
CA PRO A 29 -12.29 5.87 8.39
C PRO A 29 -13.77 6.20 8.64
N ALA A 30 -14.12 7.49 8.70
CA ALA A 30 -15.50 7.94 8.90
C ALA A 30 -16.47 7.41 7.82
N TYR A 31 -16.02 7.21 6.57
CA TYR A 31 -16.88 6.61 5.54
C TYR A 31 -17.35 5.19 5.90
N LEU A 32 -16.47 4.40 6.52
CA LEU A 32 -16.79 3.04 6.93
C LEU A 32 -17.71 3.04 8.14
N ASP A 33 -17.49 3.95 9.08
CA ASP A 33 -18.29 4.04 10.29
C ASP A 33 -19.73 4.47 9.95
N GLU A 34 -19.91 5.54 9.16
CA GLU A 34 -21.24 5.99 8.68
C GLU A 34 -22.00 4.89 7.90
N ALA A 35 -21.31 4.17 7.00
CA ALA A 35 -21.94 3.11 6.22
C ALA A 35 -22.30 1.87 7.07
N ILE A 36 -21.56 1.60 8.14
CA ILE A 36 -21.90 0.55 9.12
C ILE A 36 -23.10 0.99 9.95
N GLU A 37 -23.12 2.23 10.45
CA GLU A 37 -24.24 2.77 11.23
C GLU A 37 -25.54 2.80 10.43
N ALA A 38 -25.47 3.10 9.14
CA ALA A 38 -26.59 3.01 8.21
C ALA A 38 -27.03 1.55 7.89
N GLY A 39 -26.36 0.53 8.43
CA GLY A 39 -26.68 -0.88 8.20
C GLY A 39 -26.31 -1.41 6.81
N LEU A 40 -25.48 -0.68 6.05
CA LEU A 40 -25.15 -0.98 4.65
C LEU A 40 -23.93 -1.90 4.51
N MET A 41 -23.18 -2.15 5.59
CA MET A 41 -21.96 -2.98 5.56
C MET A 41 -21.99 -4.18 6.52
N PRO A 42 -22.98 -5.10 6.43
CA PRO A 42 -23.11 -6.22 7.37
C PRO A 42 -21.92 -7.20 7.34
N ALA A 43 -21.23 -7.30 6.21
CA ALA A 43 -20.02 -8.12 6.10
C ALA A 43 -18.83 -7.49 6.85
N LEU A 44 -18.58 -6.20 6.66
CA LEU A 44 -17.49 -5.49 7.33
C LEU A 44 -17.75 -5.37 8.83
N GLU A 45 -18.99 -5.10 9.23
CA GLU A 45 -19.38 -5.06 10.65
C GLU A 45 -19.06 -6.40 11.35
N ARG A 46 -19.42 -7.53 10.72
CA ARG A 46 -19.10 -8.87 11.23
C ARG A 46 -17.60 -9.13 11.29
N ILE A 47 -16.84 -8.68 10.29
CA ILE A 47 -15.37 -8.79 10.27
C ILE A 47 -14.75 -7.96 11.39
N LYS A 48 -15.18 -6.71 11.61
CA LYS A 48 -14.69 -5.85 12.71
C LYS A 48 -14.92 -6.49 14.08
N LYS A 49 -16.09 -7.11 14.32
CA LYS A 49 -16.44 -7.76 15.60
C LYS A 49 -15.60 -9.02 15.91
N LYS A 50 -15.17 -9.77 14.89
CA LYS A 50 -14.46 -11.05 15.06
C LYS A 50 -12.96 -10.99 14.73
N GLY A 51 -12.55 -9.94 14.02
CA GLY A 51 -11.21 -9.74 13.52
C GLY A 51 -10.43 -8.71 14.33
N THR A 52 -9.52 -8.01 13.64
CA THR A 52 -8.69 -6.96 14.24
C THR A 52 -8.95 -5.64 13.54
N VAL A 53 -9.21 -4.59 14.31
CA VAL A 53 -9.47 -3.23 13.83
C VAL A 53 -8.38 -2.30 14.36
N ARG A 54 -7.70 -1.58 13.47
CA ARG A 54 -6.63 -0.64 13.83
C ARG A 54 -6.63 0.53 12.86
N PHE A 55 -6.11 1.67 13.32
CA PHE A 55 -5.67 2.75 12.46
C PHE A 55 -4.22 2.50 12.04
N ALA A 56 -3.90 2.95 10.83
CA ALA A 56 -2.54 2.95 10.31
C ALA A 56 -2.24 4.33 9.74
N HIS A 57 -0.97 4.73 9.77
CA HIS A 57 -0.53 5.96 9.10
C HIS A 57 -0.12 5.64 7.67
N SER A 58 -0.61 6.46 6.74
CA SER A 58 -0.13 6.50 5.38
C SER A 58 1.28 7.11 5.32
N VAL A 59 1.91 6.97 4.15
CA VAL A 59 3.11 7.72 3.81
C VAL A 59 2.73 9.18 3.54
N ILE A 60 3.63 10.09 3.91
CA ILE A 60 3.61 11.50 3.49
C ILE A 60 4.59 11.68 2.32
N PRO A 61 4.18 12.30 1.20
CA PRO A 61 2.86 12.88 0.96
C PRO A 61 1.76 11.82 0.80
N SER A 62 0.55 12.12 1.31
CA SER A 62 -0.61 11.22 1.33
C SER A 62 -1.27 11.12 -0.05
N PHE A 63 -0.47 10.79 -1.06
CA PHE A 63 -0.89 10.61 -2.45
C PHE A 63 -1.03 9.13 -2.81
N THR A 64 -1.85 8.87 -3.82
CA THR A 64 -2.17 7.52 -4.31
C THR A 64 -0.92 6.73 -4.72
N ASN A 65 -0.07 7.27 -5.59
CA ASN A 65 1.10 6.54 -6.12
C ASN A 65 2.12 6.16 -5.03
N PRO A 66 2.60 7.10 -4.19
CA PRO A 66 3.52 6.75 -3.10
C PRO A 66 2.97 5.68 -2.17
N ASN A 67 1.69 5.79 -1.76
CA ASN A 67 1.09 4.85 -0.83
C ASN A 67 0.87 3.46 -1.44
N ASN A 68 0.38 3.37 -2.68
CA ASN A 68 0.19 2.08 -3.34
C ASN A 68 1.52 1.37 -3.55
N LEU A 69 2.58 2.09 -3.96
CA LEU A 69 3.90 1.47 -4.11
C LEU A 69 4.53 1.13 -2.76
N SER A 70 4.24 1.88 -1.71
CA SER A 70 4.65 1.51 -0.35
C SER A 70 3.98 0.23 0.15
N ILE A 71 2.69 0.03 -0.16
CA ILE A 71 1.99 -1.23 0.13
C ILE A 71 2.59 -2.37 -0.70
N ALA A 72 2.78 -2.17 -2.00
CA ALA A 72 3.27 -3.18 -2.93
C ALA A 72 4.71 -3.62 -2.63
N THR A 73 5.55 -2.74 -2.08
CA THR A 73 6.96 -3.04 -1.75
C THR A 73 7.18 -3.30 -0.26
N GLY A 74 6.23 -2.96 0.60
CA GLY A 74 6.36 -3.06 2.06
C GLY A 74 7.39 -2.10 2.65
N ARG A 75 7.70 -1.00 1.95
CA ARG A 75 8.73 0.00 2.28
C ARG A 75 8.29 1.42 1.93
N PRO A 76 8.89 2.48 2.52
CA PRO A 76 8.57 3.87 2.19
C PRO A 76 9.19 4.34 0.86
N PRO A 77 8.79 5.52 0.33
CA PRO A 77 9.32 6.08 -0.92
C PRO A 77 10.82 6.26 -0.96
N ALA A 78 11.46 6.46 0.19
CA ALA A 78 12.92 6.51 0.28
C ALA A 78 13.61 5.23 -0.22
N VAL A 79 12.90 4.10 -0.27
CA VAL A 79 13.39 2.83 -0.79
C VAL A 79 12.90 2.58 -2.22
N HIS A 80 11.59 2.65 -2.46
CA HIS A 80 11.03 2.29 -3.78
C HIS A 80 11.10 3.43 -4.82
N GLY A 81 11.45 4.65 -4.40
CA GLY A 81 11.71 5.78 -5.28
C GLY A 81 10.48 6.61 -5.70
N ILE A 82 9.25 6.10 -5.54
CA ILE A 82 8.02 6.78 -5.96
C ILE A 82 7.48 7.67 -4.84
N CYS A 83 7.79 8.97 -4.87
CA CYS A 83 7.40 9.94 -3.83
C CYS A 83 6.32 10.94 -4.29
N GLY A 84 5.90 10.91 -5.55
CA GLY A 84 4.86 11.77 -6.10
C GLY A 84 4.42 11.30 -7.50
N ASN A 85 3.71 12.16 -8.22
CA ASN A 85 3.27 11.87 -9.60
C ASN A 85 4.30 12.29 -10.64
N TYR A 86 5.12 13.29 -10.33
CA TYR A 86 6.19 13.80 -11.19
C TYR A 86 7.34 14.32 -10.31
N LEU A 87 8.51 14.46 -10.92
CA LEU A 87 9.67 15.14 -10.36
C LEU A 87 10.15 16.21 -11.32
N TYR A 88 10.80 17.24 -10.80
CA TYR A 88 11.48 18.24 -11.62
C TYR A 88 12.94 17.82 -11.80
N ASN A 89 13.41 17.74 -13.05
CA ASN A 89 14.82 17.51 -13.36
C ASN A 89 15.54 18.86 -13.55
N PRO A 90 16.41 19.29 -12.61
CA PRO A 90 17.10 20.57 -12.73
C PRO A 90 18.16 20.61 -13.84
N GLU A 91 18.63 19.45 -14.33
CA GLU A 91 19.62 19.39 -15.42
C GLU A 91 19.00 19.69 -16.79
N THR A 92 17.77 19.23 -17.02
CA THR A 92 17.03 19.46 -18.29
C THR A 92 16.00 20.57 -18.18
N GLY A 93 15.61 20.95 -16.95
CA GLY A 93 14.54 21.91 -16.68
C GLY A 93 13.13 21.35 -16.89
N GLU A 94 12.97 20.03 -17.01
CA GLU A 94 11.71 19.38 -17.37
C GLU A 94 11.02 18.72 -16.18
N GLU A 95 9.68 18.67 -16.23
CA GLU A 95 8.87 17.84 -15.36
C GLU A 95 8.77 16.42 -15.92
N VAL A 96 9.19 15.44 -15.12
CA VAL A 96 9.25 14.04 -15.53
C VAL A 96 8.24 13.24 -14.71
N MET A 97 7.30 12.60 -15.40
CA MET A 97 6.26 11.78 -14.77
C MET A 97 6.86 10.52 -14.12
N MET A 98 6.52 10.26 -12.86
CA MET A 98 7.01 9.11 -12.08
C MET A 98 6.11 7.87 -12.20
N ASN A 99 5.26 7.80 -13.22
CA ASN A 99 4.32 6.70 -13.44
C ASN A 99 4.88 5.58 -14.34
N ASP A 100 6.10 5.73 -14.84
CA ASP A 100 6.82 4.71 -15.59
C ASP A 100 7.58 3.76 -14.64
N PRO A 101 7.46 2.42 -14.79
CA PRO A 101 8.16 1.44 -13.96
C PRO A 101 9.67 1.66 -13.85
N LYS A 102 10.32 2.34 -14.79
CA LYS A 102 11.75 2.66 -14.71
C LYS A 102 12.13 3.49 -13.47
N PHE A 103 11.18 4.21 -12.88
CA PHE A 103 11.39 4.98 -11.65
C PHE A 103 11.25 4.14 -10.39
N LEU A 104 10.75 2.90 -10.48
CA LEU A 104 10.65 1.99 -9.35
C LEU A 104 12.02 1.41 -9.03
N ARG A 105 12.51 1.66 -7.82
CA ARG A 105 13.87 1.30 -7.37
C ARG A 105 13.93 0.08 -6.46
N ALA A 106 12.79 -0.57 -6.20
CA ALA A 106 12.70 -1.74 -5.34
C ALA A 106 11.73 -2.78 -5.92
N PRO A 107 12.02 -4.09 -5.80
CA PRO A 107 11.10 -5.14 -6.22
C PRO A 107 9.81 -5.08 -5.39
N THR A 108 8.70 -5.47 -6.00
CA THR A 108 7.43 -5.62 -5.28
C THR A 108 7.42 -6.94 -4.51
N ILE A 109 6.58 -7.01 -3.48
CA ILE A 109 6.27 -8.26 -2.78
C ILE A 109 5.66 -9.26 -3.77
N PHE A 110 4.86 -8.78 -4.74
CA PHE A 110 4.26 -9.62 -5.79
C PHE A 110 5.31 -10.33 -6.65
N GLN A 111 6.40 -9.65 -6.98
CA GLN A 111 7.50 -10.24 -7.76
C GLN A 111 8.29 -11.28 -6.95
N ALA A 112 8.34 -11.13 -5.62
CA ALA A 112 9.10 -12.01 -4.74
C ALA A 112 8.39 -13.33 -4.42
N PHE A 113 7.05 -13.36 -4.49
CA PHE A 113 6.22 -14.54 -4.35
C PHE A 113 6.03 -15.26 -5.69
#